data_AF-A0AB34IIM5-F1
#
_entry.id   AF-A0AB34IIM5-F1
#
_cell.length_a   1.000
_cell.length_b   1.000
_cell.length_c   1.000
_cell.angle_alpha   90.00
_cell.angle_beta   90.00
_cell.angle_gamma   90.00
#
_symmetry.space_group_name_H-M   'P 1'
#
loop_
_entity.id
_entity.type
_entity.pdbx_description
1 polymer ?
#
loop_
_entity_poly.entity_id
_entity_poly.type
_entity_poly.pdbx_seq_one_letter_code
_entity_poly.pdbx_strand_id
1 'polypeptide(L)'
;MLRGTSAPREDDPATSDDDGEWEEWAEEEDMPTVCLFSSRVFASAAECLSHAASEYALDLPRVVRDHRLDLYGRVKLVNFVRASVIAGASPADVLAAVGGAEAPRPWEDEKYLVPVLPDDPLLYSLSAAAAGGARGASGVGVAAEAEKMEEEEEEEEEAAIAAAALHETVAQMRREMSELLSGLEDKPAEAAREAAVVEAPAVKRGRGGGRGSNPAVGSYRVLGEEVREPPPPPEAAARSPPSEGGVRGAAAEGGREEEEKEAEEGEEEEKEEGRRMSALLESVGYFSTYARVRIHQEMLADRVRTDGYRAAIERNRSAFEGKVVLDVGCGTGILSLFAARAGARLVIGVEASDIIHHARSVVEANGLQGKIVLLHGEMEETCLPEGIEKVDVILSEWMGYACVFESMLSSVIDARDRFLAHGGCVLPTSCPMYVTASSHDTLAFWDTVQGFNMRAIAEEARKEVSVELVPAEAMLSRPALFRCIDCTTCKDSELDFTSYFQLQVSVEGMLRCLVIHFDTVFDLSGGERVEFSTASEAPPTHWKQTALYLNKPQHVQAGAVIEGHLILNRDYSYPRAYNISVTFSLGGEQCDTQTWRMR
;
A
#
# COMPACT_ATOMS: atom_id res chain seq x y z
N MET A 1 52.47 -53.63 32.31
CA MET A 1 52.95 -53.97 30.95
C MET A 1 52.05 -53.19 29.99
N LEU A 2 52.47 -51.97 29.57
CA LEU A 2 53.12 -51.67 28.26
C LEU A 2 52.10 -51.83 27.12
N ARG A 3 51.70 -50.88 26.26
CA ARG A 3 52.12 -49.53 25.76
C ARG A 3 50.81 -48.87 25.21
N GLY A 4 50.59 -47.58 24.96
CA GLY A 4 51.43 -46.45 24.57
C GLY A 4 50.89 -45.84 23.25
N THR A 5 50.29 -44.63 23.36
CA THR A 5 50.29 -43.47 22.41
C THR A 5 49.84 -43.62 20.95
N SER A 6 48.87 -42.81 20.50
CA SER A 6 49.04 -41.66 19.57
C SER A 6 47.72 -41.20 18.90
N ALA A 7 47.39 -39.91 18.99
CA ALA A 7 46.59 -39.21 17.96
C ALA A 7 47.52 -38.84 16.77
N PRO A 8 47.07 -38.61 15.51
CA PRO A 8 46.22 -37.45 15.17
C PRO A 8 45.31 -37.53 13.89
N ARG A 9 44.55 -36.43 13.69
CA ARG A 9 44.09 -35.77 12.44
C ARG A 9 42.71 -36.06 11.81
N GLU A 10 42.17 -34.94 11.33
CA GLU A 10 40.91 -34.60 10.67
C GLU A 10 40.68 -35.35 9.34
N ASP A 11 39.42 -35.60 9.00
CA ASP A 11 38.88 -35.60 7.64
C ASP A 11 37.34 -35.45 7.70
N ASP A 12 36.81 -34.51 6.91
CA ASP A 12 35.40 -34.20 6.67
C ASP A 12 34.53 -35.42 6.30
N PRO A 13 33.24 -35.47 6.72
CA PRO A 13 32.23 -36.17 5.97
C PRO A 13 31.56 -35.22 4.96
N ALA A 14 31.75 -35.57 3.70
CA ALA A 14 31.05 -35.02 2.55
C ALA A 14 29.52 -34.97 2.75
N THR A 15 28.97 -33.90 2.20
CA THR A 15 27.58 -33.67 1.81
C THR A 15 26.85 -34.95 1.38
N SER A 16 25.79 -35.31 2.11
CA SER A 16 24.68 -36.08 1.56
C SER A 16 23.47 -35.16 1.53
N ASP A 17 23.08 -34.82 0.31
CA ASP A 17 21.77 -34.25 -0.03
C ASP A 17 20.68 -35.10 0.62
N ASP A 18 19.85 -34.47 1.46
CA ASP A 18 18.56 -34.98 1.90
C ASP A 18 17.53 -33.95 1.45
N ASP A 19 17.13 -34.15 0.21
CA ASP A 19 16.05 -33.54 -0.53
C ASP A 19 14.73 -33.77 0.22
N GLY A 20 14.39 -32.79 1.07
CA GLY A 20 13.09 -32.70 1.72
C GLY A 20 11.98 -32.56 0.67
N GLU A 21 11.33 -33.67 0.37
CA GLU A 21 9.98 -33.70 -0.21
C GLU A 21 9.00 -33.11 0.82
N TRP A 22 8.76 -31.80 0.72
CA TRP A 22 7.72 -31.12 1.47
C TRP A 22 6.36 -31.50 0.89
N GLU A 23 5.52 -32.11 1.74
CA GLU A 23 4.12 -32.42 1.44
C GLU A 23 3.39 -31.16 0.94
N GLU A 24 2.75 -31.31 -0.21
CA GLU A 24 2.01 -30.30 -0.96
C GLU A 24 0.72 -29.95 -0.19
N TRP A 25 0.75 -28.92 0.65
CA TRP A 25 -0.45 -28.32 1.24
C TRP A 25 -1.18 -27.52 0.16
N ALA A 26 -1.87 -28.22 -0.75
CA ALA A 26 -2.82 -27.63 -1.67
C ALA A 26 -4.21 -27.62 -1.02
N GLU A 27 -4.44 -26.69 -0.09
CA GLU A 27 -5.80 -26.22 0.13
C GLU A 27 -6.12 -25.28 -1.05
N GLU A 28 -6.83 -25.82 -2.04
CA GLU A 28 -7.45 -25.05 -3.12
C GLU A 28 -8.54 -24.15 -2.52
N GLU A 29 -8.16 -23.05 -1.89
CA GLU A 29 -9.09 -21.96 -1.65
C GLU A 29 -9.36 -21.26 -3.00
N ASP A 30 -10.64 -21.09 -3.34
CA ASP A 30 -11.12 -20.33 -4.50
C ASP A 30 -10.71 -18.86 -4.40
N MET A 31 -9.42 -18.59 -4.67
CA MET A 31 -8.85 -17.26 -4.63
C MET A 31 -9.07 -16.54 -5.97
N PRO A 32 -9.62 -15.31 -5.94
CA PRO A 32 -9.84 -14.52 -7.14
C PRO A 32 -8.54 -14.35 -7.94
N THR A 33 -8.55 -14.83 -9.20
CA THR A 33 -7.33 -14.90 -10.02
C THR A 33 -7.47 -14.06 -11.29
N VAL A 34 -6.51 -13.16 -11.53
CA VAL A 34 -6.49 -12.28 -12.71
C VAL A 34 -6.06 -13.06 -13.96
N CYS A 35 -6.77 -12.87 -15.08
CA CYS A 35 -6.44 -13.45 -16.38
C CYS A 35 -5.02 -13.10 -16.84
N LEU A 36 -4.31 -14.03 -17.50
CA LEU A 36 -2.96 -13.82 -18.04
C LEU A 36 -2.87 -12.71 -19.10
N PHE A 37 -3.94 -12.52 -19.89
CA PHE A 37 -3.95 -11.66 -21.09
C PHE A 37 -4.99 -10.55 -21.05
N SER A 38 -5.75 -10.41 -19.97
CA SER A 38 -6.79 -9.38 -19.84
C SER A 38 -6.98 -8.96 -18.38
N SER A 39 -7.73 -7.87 -18.17
CA SER A 39 -8.12 -7.39 -16.84
C SER A 39 -9.26 -8.17 -16.18
N ARG A 40 -9.71 -9.30 -16.78
CA ARG A 40 -10.76 -10.14 -16.20
C ARG A 40 -10.24 -10.89 -14.97
N VAL A 41 -11.10 -11.02 -13.95
CA VAL A 41 -10.82 -11.77 -12.72
C VAL A 41 -11.77 -12.97 -12.66
N PHE A 42 -11.22 -14.14 -12.36
CA PHE A 42 -11.93 -15.41 -12.21
C PHE A 42 -12.07 -15.78 -10.74
N ALA A 43 -13.03 -16.66 -10.41
CA ALA A 43 -13.24 -17.08 -9.03
C ALA A 43 -12.07 -17.90 -8.50
N SER A 44 -11.35 -18.60 -9.38
CA SER A 44 -10.21 -19.44 -9.01
C SER A 44 -9.12 -19.48 -10.09
N ALA A 45 -7.94 -19.98 -9.70
CA ALA A 45 -6.82 -20.21 -10.60
C ALA A 45 -7.16 -21.23 -11.70
N ALA A 46 -7.92 -22.27 -11.37
CA ALA A 46 -8.36 -23.29 -12.32
C ALA A 46 -9.27 -22.71 -13.43
N GLU A 47 -10.18 -21.82 -13.07
CA GLU A 47 -11.02 -21.10 -14.04
C GLU A 47 -10.17 -20.17 -14.93
N CYS A 48 -9.23 -19.45 -14.34
CA CYS A 48 -8.31 -18.57 -15.07
C CYS A 48 -7.46 -19.34 -16.09
N LEU A 49 -6.92 -20.50 -15.71
CA LEU A 49 -6.14 -21.37 -16.59
C LEU A 49 -7.00 -21.98 -17.70
N SER A 50 -8.23 -22.40 -17.37
CA SER A 50 -9.19 -22.91 -18.36
C SER A 50 -9.54 -21.85 -19.40
N HIS A 51 -9.75 -20.60 -18.96
CA HIS A 51 -9.99 -19.47 -19.85
C HIS A 51 -8.77 -19.14 -20.72
N ALA A 52 -7.57 -19.15 -20.14
CA ALA A 52 -6.33 -18.93 -20.88
C ALA A 52 -6.13 -19.96 -22.00
N ALA A 53 -6.44 -21.22 -21.72
CA ALA A 53 -6.39 -22.31 -22.70
C ALA A 53 -7.47 -22.16 -23.79
N SER A 54 -8.70 -21.79 -23.45
CA SER A 54 -9.81 -21.73 -24.42
C SER A 54 -9.79 -20.47 -25.30
N GLU A 55 -9.49 -19.31 -24.72
CA GLU A 55 -9.58 -18.01 -25.41
C GLU A 55 -8.26 -17.65 -26.08
N TYR A 56 -7.14 -17.95 -25.43
CA TYR A 56 -5.80 -17.55 -25.86
C TYR A 56 -4.90 -18.71 -26.26
N ALA A 57 -5.43 -19.95 -26.31
CA ALA A 57 -4.69 -21.16 -26.69
C ALA A 57 -3.43 -21.44 -25.85
N LEU A 58 -3.27 -20.80 -24.67
CA LEU A 58 -2.13 -21.01 -23.77
C LEU A 58 -2.53 -21.99 -22.67
N ASP A 59 -2.14 -23.26 -22.85
CA ASP A 59 -2.28 -24.32 -21.85
C ASP A 59 -1.01 -24.40 -20.99
N LEU A 60 -0.93 -23.57 -19.95
CA LEU A 60 0.22 -23.53 -19.04
C LEU A 60 0.53 -24.90 -18.39
N PRO A 61 -0.45 -25.66 -17.87
CA PRO A 61 -0.19 -27.01 -17.34
C PRO A 61 0.48 -27.94 -18.35
N ARG A 62 0.07 -27.87 -19.63
CA ARG A 62 0.73 -28.62 -20.70
C ARG A 62 2.15 -28.11 -20.96
N VAL A 63 2.37 -26.80 -21.01
CA VAL A 63 3.73 -26.23 -21.20
C VAL A 63 4.65 -26.69 -20.07
N VAL A 64 4.21 -26.62 -18.82
CA VAL A 64 4.96 -27.10 -17.65
C VAL A 64 5.38 -28.56 -17.81
N ARG A 65 4.46 -29.41 -18.28
CA ARG A 65 4.70 -30.84 -18.53
C ARG A 65 5.67 -31.08 -19.69
N ASP A 66 5.43 -30.41 -20.82
CA ASP A 66 6.21 -30.58 -22.05
C ASP A 66 7.67 -30.12 -21.84
N HIS A 67 7.86 -29.10 -20.99
CA HIS A 67 9.18 -28.53 -20.66
C HIS A 67 9.82 -29.09 -19.38
N ARG A 68 9.12 -29.97 -18.63
CA ARG A 68 9.54 -30.58 -17.36
C ARG A 68 9.96 -29.54 -16.31
N LEU A 69 9.14 -28.52 -16.11
CA LEU A 69 9.45 -27.43 -15.19
C LEU A 69 9.20 -27.85 -13.73
N ASP A 70 10.22 -27.63 -12.90
CA ASP A 70 10.14 -27.68 -11.44
C ASP A 70 9.41 -26.44 -10.89
N LEU A 71 9.26 -26.33 -9.57
CA LEU A 71 8.55 -25.22 -8.93
C LEU A 71 9.08 -23.86 -9.41
N TYR A 72 10.40 -23.68 -9.40
CA TYR A 72 11.05 -22.45 -9.85
C TYR A 72 10.83 -22.18 -11.33
N GLY A 73 10.89 -23.21 -12.18
CA GLY A 73 10.59 -23.10 -13.60
C GLY A 73 9.15 -22.69 -13.89
N ARG A 74 8.19 -23.14 -13.07
CA ARG A 74 6.77 -22.74 -13.18
C ARG A 74 6.58 -21.28 -12.80
N VAL A 75 7.16 -20.86 -11.67
CA VAL A 75 7.14 -19.46 -11.22
C VAL A 75 7.72 -18.55 -12.30
N LYS A 76 8.90 -18.90 -12.83
CA LYS A 76 9.55 -18.17 -13.91
C LYS A 76 8.69 -18.09 -15.18
N LEU A 77 8.02 -19.18 -15.57
CA LEU A 77 7.14 -19.21 -16.74
C LEU A 77 5.94 -18.26 -16.58
N VAL A 78 5.27 -18.30 -15.42
CA VAL A 78 4.12 -17.41 -15.16
C VAL A 78 4.57 -15.95 -15.17
N ASN A 79 5.66 -15.63 -14.47
CA ASN A 79 6.20 -14.27 -14.44
C ASN A 79 6.66 -13.79 -15.82
N PHE A 80 7.25 -14.67 -16.64
CA PHE A 80 7.59 -14.35 -18.03
C PHE A 80 6.35 -13.97 -18.85
N VAL A 81 5.26 -14.75 -18.76
CA VAL A 81 4.01 -14.45 -19.47
C VAL A 81 3.45 -13.11 -19.02
N ARG A 82 3.37 -12.87 -17.70
CA ARG A 82 2.88 -11.62 -17.11
C ARG A 82 3.71 -10.41 -17.56
N ALA A 83 5.04 -10.50 -17.42
CA ALA A 83 5.95 -9.44 -17.83
C ALA A 83 5.86 -9.12 -19.32
N SER A 84 5.71 -10.15 -20.16
CA SER A 84 5.57 -9.98 -21.61
C SER A 84 4.29 -9.23 -21.98
N VAL A 85 3.16 -9.57 -21.34
CA VAL A 85 1.87 -8.90 -21.58
C VAL A 85 1.90 -7.44 -21.11
N ILE A 86 2.52 -7.15 -19.95
CA ILE A 86 2.71 -5.79 -19.45
C ILE A 86 3.59 -4.97 -20.40
N ALA A 87 4.62 -5.58 -20.96
CA ALA A 87 5.48 -4.96 -21.99
C ALA A 87 4.77 -4.78 -23.35
N GLY A 88 3.49 -5.15 -23.47
CA GLY A 88 2.67 -4.95 -24.65
C GLY A 88 2.73 -6.08 -25.68
N ALA A 89 3.28 -7.24 -25.33
CA ALA A 89 3.28 -8.41 -26.22
C ALA A 89 1.85 -8.91 -26.46
N SER A 90 1.52 -9.24 -27.71
CA SER A 90 0.23 -9.84 -28.02
C SER A 90 0.17 -11.30 -27.54
N PRO A 91 -1.03 -11.88 -27.33
CA PRO A 91 -1.15 -13.30 -27.01
C PRO A 91 -0.45 -14.22 -28.02
N ALA A 92 -0.42 -13.83 -29.30
CA ALA A 92 0.28 -14.59 -30.35
C ALA A 92 1.81 -14.59 -30.16
N ASP A 93 2.39 -13.46 -29.74
CA ASP A 93 3.83 -13.35 -29.49
C ASP A 93 4.26 -14.20 -28.29
N VAL A 94 3.45 -14.18 -27.23
CA VAL A 94 3.67 -15.01 -26.04
C VAL A 94 3.56 -16.49 -26.37
N LEU A 95 2.53 -16.90 -27.13
CA LEU A 95 2.39 -18.29 -27.59
C LEU A 95 3.59 -18.75 -28.43
N ALA A 96 4.11 -17.89 -29.31
CA ALA A 96 5.27 -18.21 -30.13
C ALA A 96 6.53 -18.38 -29.27
N ALA A 97 6.73 -17.51 -28.27
CA ALA A 97 7.86 -17.58 -27.35
C ALA A 97 7.81 -18.81 -26.44
N VAL A 98 6.61 -19.18 -25.96
CA VAL A 98 6.40 -20.33 -25.08
C VAL A 98 6.41 -21.66 -25.84
N GLY A 99 5.79 -21.72 -27.02
CA GLY A 99 5.63 -22.94 -27.81
C GLY A 99 6.82 -23.30 -28.71
N GLY A 100 7.75 -22.37 -28.95
CA GLY A 100 8.88 -22.54 -29.88
C GLY A 100 10.26 -22.72 -29.24
N ALA A 101 10.36 -22.80 -27.91
CA ALA A 101 11.64 -22.66 -27.22
C ALA A 101 12.49 -23.96 -27.21
N GLU A 102 13.48 -24.04 -28.11
CA GLU A 102 14.73 -24.77 -27.83
C GLU A 102 15.60 -23.98 -26.84
N ALA A 103 16.42 -24.66 -26.06
CA ALA A 103 17.26 -24.02 -25.05
C ALA A 103 18.26 -23.02 -25.70
N PRO A 104 18.51 -21.84 -25.08
CA PRO A 104 17.97 -21.37 -23.80
C PRO A 104 16.55 -20.82 -23.91
N ARG A 105 15.71 -21.11 -22.92
CA ARG A 105 14.29 -20.72 -22.97
C ARG A 105 14.11 -19.28 -22.50
N PRO A 106 13.18 -18.50 -23.08
CA PRO A 106 12.99 -17.08 -22.74
C PRO A 106 12.72 -16.77 -21.27
N TRP A 107 12.18 -17.73 -20.51
CA TRP A 107 11.84 -17.60 -19.10
C TRP A 107 12.90 -18.17 -18.14
N GLU A 108 14.03 -18.68 -18.62
CA GLU A 108 15.05 -19.27 -17.73
C GLU A 108 15.85 -18.22 -16.92
N ASP A 109 15.77 -16.95 -17.31
CA ASP A 109 16.39 -15.80 -16.64
C ASP A 109 15.95 -15.69 -15.16
N GLU A 110 16.90 -15.42 -14.27
CA GLU A 110 16.66 -15.31 -12.82
C GLU A 110 15.76 -14.14 -12.44
N LYS A 111 15.69 -13.09 -13.29
CA LYS A 111 14.77 -11.98 -13.05
C LYS A 111 13.30 -12.41 -12.91
N TYR A 112 12.91 -13.54 -13.49
CA TYR A 112 11.55 -14.07 -13.39
C TYR A 112 11.27 -14.87 -12.12
N LEU A 113 12.24 -14.95 -11.19
CA LEU A 113 11.97 -15.41 -9.82
C LEU A 113 11.28 -14.35 -8.96
N VAL A 114 11.26 -13.09 -9.43
CA VAL A 114 10.53 -12.01 -8.79
C VAL A 114 9.08 -12.02 -9.29
N PRO A 115 8.07 -12.16 -8.41
CA PRO A 115 6.66 -12.11 -8.79
C PRO A 115 6.32 -10.80 -9.51
N VAL A 116 5.65 -10.90 -10.67
CA VAL A 116 5.15 -9.73 -11.40
C VAL A 116 3.86 -9.20 -10.77
N LEU A 117 3.06 -10.09 -10.19
CA LEU A 117 1.88 -9.76 -9.40
C LEU A 117 2.08 -10.24 -7.96
N PRO A 118 1.84 -9.39 -6.94
CA PRO A 118 1.82 -9.82 -5.55
C PRO A 118 0.74 -10.87 -5.31
N ASP A 119 1.07 -11.92 -4.55
CA ASP A 119 0.16 -13.01 -4.16
C ASP A 119 -0.51 -13.77 -5.33
N ASP A 120 0.09 -13.78 -6.54
CA ASP A 120 -0.53 -14.38 -7.73
C ASP A 120 -0.85 -15.88 -7.54
N PRO A 121 -2.16 -16.26 -7.53
CA PRO A 121 -2.58 -17.65 -7.36
C PRO A 121 -1.99 -18.63 -8.37
N LEU A 122 -1.62 -18.15 -9.55
CA LEU A 122 -1.04 -19.00 -10.59
C LEU A 122 0.39 -19.48 -10.26
N LEU A 123 1.09 -18.85 -9.30
CA LEU A 123 2.45 -19.25 -8.94
C LEU A 123 2.51 -20.56 -8.15
N TYR A 124 1.43 -20.93 -7.47
CA TYR A 124 1.32 -22.14 -6.65
C TYR A 124 0.25 -23.12 -7.15
N SER A 125 -0.68 -22.69 -8.01
CA SER A 125 -1.78 -23.54 -8.51
C SER A 125 -1.41 -24.44 -9.71
N LEU A 126 -0.16 -24.40 -10.19
CA LEU A 126 0.31 -25.19 -11.32
C LEU A 126 0.91 -26.53 -10.88
N SER A 127 0.19 -27.32 -10.06
CA SER A 127 0.65 -28.66 -9.67
C SER A 127 0.63 -29.62 -10.88
N ALA A 128 1.58 -30.55 -10.91
CA ALA A 128 1.71 -31.50 -12.03
C ALA A 128 0.56 -32.53 -12.11
N ALA A 129 -0.30 -32.58 -11.08
CA ALA A 129 -1.37 -33.57 -10.94
C ALA A 129 -2.74 -33.12 -11.49
N ALA A 130 -2.94 -31.84 -11.83
CA ALA A 130 -4.23 -31.29 -12.26
C ALA A 130 -4.64 -31.63 -13.72
N ALA A 131 -4.28 -32.81 -14.21
CA ALA A 131 -4.71 -33.34 -15.51
C ALA A 131 -5.10 -34.83 -15.42
N GLY A 132 -6.02 -35.16 -14.51
CA GLY A 132 -6.61 -36.49 -14.40
C GLY A 132 -7.81 -36.68 -15.32
N GLY A 133 -7.58 -37.01 -16.59
CA GLY A 133 -8.62 -37.56 -17.46
C GLY A 133 -9.04 -38.97 -17.01
N ALA A 134 -10.35 -39.15 -16.78
CA ALA A 134 -11.13 -40.38 -16.64
C ALA A 134 -10.37 -41.73 -16.64
N ARG A 135 -10.42 -42.49 -15.52
CA ARG A 135 -10.36 -43.96 -15.53
C ARG A 135 -10.75 -44.61 -14.19
N GLY A 136 -11.82 -45.43 -14.25
CA GLY A 136 -11.76 -46.84 -13.87
C GLY A 136 -11.72 -47.21 -12.40
N ALA A 137 -12.87 -47.68 -11.89
CA ALA A 137 -13.06 -48.27 -10.57
C ALA A 137 -12.25 -49.56 -10.32
N SER A 138 -11.61 -49.62 -9.14
CA SER A 138 -11.45 -50.79 -8.24
C SER A 138 -10.79 -50.24 -6.96
N GLY A 139 -11.36 -50.22 -5.77
CA GLY A 139 -12.17 -51.22 -5.09
C GLY A 139 -11.27 -52.00 -4.11
N VAL A 140 -11.13 -51.51 -2.86
CA VAL A 140 -11.21 -52.24 -1.56
C VAL A 140 -10.93 -51.21 -0.44
N GLY A 141 -11.97 -50.84 0.33
CA GLY A 141 -11.88 -49.99 1.53
C GLY A 141 -13.20 -49.75 2.28
N VAL A 142 -14.25 -50.53 1.97
CA VAL A 142 -15.63 -50.25 2.40
C VAL A 142 -15.88 -50.80 3.80
N ALA A 143 -15.52 -50.03 4.83
CA ALA A 143 -16.09 -50.17 6.17
C ALA A 143 -15.78 -48.96 7.07
N ALA A 144 -14.59 -48.35 6.93
CA ALA A 144 -14.18 -47.20 7.74
C ALA A 144 -14.57 -45.85 7.12
N GLU A 145 -14.80 -45.80 5.81
CA GLU A 145 -15.25 -44.58 5.09
C GLU A 145 -16.75 -44.31 5.27
N ALA A 146 -17.56 -45.32 5.64
CA ALA A 146 -19.02 -45.15 5.74
C ALA A 146 -19.47 -44.39 6.99
N GLU A 147 -18.82 -44.60 8.15
CA GLU A 147 -19.13 -43.83 9.37
C GLU A 147 -18.58 -42.40 9.30
N LYS A 148 -17.48 -42.17 8.56
CA LYS A 148 -16.89 -40.85 8.36
C LYS A 148 -17.65 -40.00 7.35
N MET A 149 -18.22 -40.64 6.32
CA MET A 149 -19.13 -39.99 5.36
C MET A 149 -20.46 -39.58 5.98
N GLU A 150 -21.00 -40.33 6.94
CA GLU A 150 -22.26 -39.95 7.61
C GLU A 150 -22.08 -38.74 8.54
N GLU A 151 -20.94 -38.60 9.24
CA GLU A 151 -20.62 -37.39 10.03
C GLU A 151 -20.27 -36.18 9.14
N GLU A 152 -19.56 -36.37 8.03
CA GLU A 152 -19.25 -35.29 7.06
C GLU A 152 -20.50 -34.83 6.28
N GLU A 153 -21.44 -35.73 5.92
CA GLU A 153 -22.73 -35.36 5.32
C GLU A 153 -23.64 -34.59 6.30
N GLU A 154 -23.63 -34.92 7.61
CA GLU A 154 -24.37 -34.14 8.61
C GLU A 154 -23.79 -32.73 8.82
N GLU A 155 -22.46 -32.57 8.83
CA GLU A 155 -21.82 -31.24 8.90
C GLU A 155 -22.05 -30.41 7.63
N GLU A 156 -22.01 -31.03 6.45
CA GLU A 156 -22.27 -30.36 5.17
C GLU A 156 -23.75 -29.95 5.04
N GLU A 157 -24.68 -30.78 5.53
CA GLU A 157 -26.11 -30.46 5.58
C GLU A 157 -26.40 -29.33 6.60
N GLU A 158 -25.78 -29.35 7.79
CA GLU A 158 -25.88 -28.23 8.74
C GLU A 158 -25.28 -26.92 8.18
N ALA A 159 -24.14 -27.00 7.50
CA ALA A 159 -23.51 -25.85 6.85
C ALA A 159 -24.37 -25.30 5.70
N ALA A 160 -24.98 -26.17 4.90
CA ALA A 160 -25.90 -25.77 3.83
C ALA A 160 -27.19 -25.13 4.39
N ILE A 161 -27.72 -25.64 5.49
CA ILE A 161 -28.86 -25.05 6.21
C ILE A 161 -28.49 -23.67 6.78
N ALA A 162 -27.29 -23.54 7.37
CA ALA A 162 -26.79 -22.26 7.88
C ALA A 162 -26.55 -21.23 6.77
N ALA A 163 -25.99 -21.66 5.63
CA ALA A 163 -25.80 -20.82 4.46
C ALA A 163 -27.13 -20.37 3.84
N ALA A 164 -28.12 -21.27 3.76
CA ALA A 164 -29.47 -20.94 3.31
C ALA A 164 -30.16 -19.94 4.25
N ALA A 165 -30.04 -20.12 5.57
CA ALA A 165 -30.57 -19.20 6.57
C ALA A 165 -29.89 -17.82 6.49
N LEU A 166 -28.58 -17.77 6.26
CA LEU A 166 -27.85 -16.52 6.04
C LEU A 166 -28.29 -15.84 4.75
N HIS A 167 -28.45 -16.58 3.66
CA HIS A 167 -28.90 -16.03 2.38
C HIS A 167 -30.33 -15.49 2.45
N GLU A 168 -31.22 -16.15 3.19
CA GLU A 168 -32.58 -15.66 3.45
C GLU A 168 -32.58 -14.42 4.35
N THR A 169 -31.71 -14.37 5.36
CA THR A 169 -31.52 -13.18 6.22
C THR A 169 -31.00 -11.99 5.41
N VAL A 170 -30.01 -12.20 4.54
CA VAL A 170 -29.48 -11.16 3.64
C VAL A 170 -30.57 -10.71 2.65
N ALA A 171 -31.39 -11.62 2.12
CA ALA A 171 -32.50 -11.28 1.25
C ALA A 171 -33.62 -10.51 1.98
N GLN A 172 -33.85 -10.80 3.27
CA GLN A 172 -34.76 -10.05 4.11
C GLN A 172 -34.22 -8.65 4.39
N MET A 173 -32.95 -8.52 4.78
CA MET A 173 -32.29 -7.22 4.97
C MET A 173 -32.32 -6.37 3.69
N ARG A 174 -32.12 -6.98 2.51
CA ARG A 174 -32.23 -6.29 1.22
C ARG A 174 -33.66 -5.82 0.93
N ARG A 175 -34.68 -6.60 1.29
CA ARG A 175 -36.10 -6.21 1.16
C ARG A 175 -36.46 -5.07 2.11
N GLU A 176 -36.06 -5.16 3.38
CA GLU A 176 -36.26 -4.11 4.38
C GLU A 176 -35.52 -2.82 4.02
N MET A 177 -34.29 -2.92 3.51
CA MET A 177 -33.51 -1.79 3.00
C MET A 177 -34.19 -1.15 1.77
N SER A 178 -34.72 -1.98 0.86
CA SER A 178 -35.46 -1.50 -0.31
C SER A 178 -36.79 -0.83 0.07
N GLU A 179 -37.50 -1.34 1.08
CA GLU A 179 -38.71 -0.72 1.62
C GLU A 179 -38.40 0.61 2.33
N LEU A 180 -37.32 0.67 3.12
CA LEU A 180 -36.81 1.91 3.73
C LEU A 180 -36.41 2.96 2.69
N LEU A 181 -35.79 2.53 1.59
CA LEU A 181 -35.41 3.41 0.48
C LEU A 181 -36.63 3.87 -0.34
N SER A 182 -37.63 3.00 -0.56
CA SER A 182 -38.88 3.36 -1.23
C SER A 182 -39.74 4.33 -0.42
N GLY A 183 -39.63 4.32 0.90
CA GLY A 183 -40.28 5.28 1.80
C GLY A 183 -39.63 6.67 1.81
N LEU A 184 -38.43 6.81 1.23
CA LEU A 184 -37.70 8.07 1.12
C LEU A 184 -37.93 8.80 -0.22
N GLU A 185 -38.51 8.13 -1.23
CA GLU A 185 -38.71 8.71 -2.56
C GLU A 185 -40.01 9.54 -2.72
N ASP A 186 -40.89 9.60 -1.71
CA ASP A 186 -42.20 10.30 -1.84
C ASP A 186 -42.43 11.52 -0.93
N LYS A 187 -41.38 12.10 -0.33
CA LYS A 187 -41.47 13.42 0.35
C LYS A 187 -40.22 14.26 0.09
N PRO A 188 -40.25 15.19 -0.89
CA PRO A 188 -40.87 16.49 -0.63
C PRO A 188 -41.49 17.14 -1.88
N ALA A 189 -42.74 16.81 -2.21
CA ALA A 189 -43.59 17.64 -3.07
C ALA A 189 -44.66 18.43 -2.27
N GLU A 190 -44.83 18.12 -0.97
CA GLU A 190 -45.88 18.70 -0.13
C GLU A 190 -45.40 19.89 0.71
N ALA A 191 -44.10 19.98 1.04
CA ALA A 191 -43.52 21.11 1.79
C ALA A 191 -43.32 22.39 0.95
N ALA A 192 -43.32 22.28 -0.39
CA ALA A 192 -43.16 23.43 -1.29
C ALA A 192 -44.47 24.20 -1.58
N ARG A 193 -45.63 23.69 -1.13
CA ARG A 193 -46.95 24.32 -1.34
C ARG A 193 -47.40 25.23 -0.20
N GLU A 194 -46.84 25.12 1.01
CA GLU A 194 -47.25 25.94 2.16
C GLU A 194 -46.39 27.20 2.39
N ALA A 195 -45.26 27.37 1.69
CA ALA A 195 -44.39 28.54 1.87
C ALA A 195 -44.74 29.77 0.99
N ALA A 196 -45.82 29.72 0.20
CA ALA A 196 -46.15 30.75 -0.78
C ALA A 196 -47.54 31.38 -0.56
N VAL A 197 -47.87 31.79 0.66
CA VAL A 197 -49.01 32.72 0.89
C VAL A 197 -48.66 33.72 2.01
N VAL A 198 -48.01 34.82 1.65
CA VAL A 198 -48.15 36.10 2.37
C VAL A 198 -48.15 37.23 1.34
N GLU A 199 -49.32 37.84 1.13
CA GLU A 199 -49.51 39.06 0.35
C GLU A 199 -49.01 40.30 1.09
N ALA A 200 -48.42 41.26 0.35
CA ALA A 200 -48.47 42.70 0.66
C ALA A 200 -48.18 43.51 -0.64
N PRO A 201 -48.59 44.78 -0.78
CA PRO A 201 -49.69 45.18 -1.67
C PRO A 201 -49.26 45.93 -2.94
N ALA A 202 -50.18 45.96 -3.90
CA ALA A 202 -50.04 46.64 -5.18
C ALA A 202 -50.21 48.18 -5.10
N VAL A 203 -49.31 48.94 -5.74
CA VAL A 203 -49.61 50.31 -6.24
C VAL A 203 -48.95 50.58 -7.61
N LYS A 204 -49.86 50.66 -8.60
CA LYS A 204 -49.94 51.51 -9.81
C LYS A 204 -48.85 51.51 -10.91
N ARG A 205 -49.36 51.08 -12.07
CA ARG A 205 -48.92 51.27 -13.46
C ARG A 205 -48.49 52.69 -13.82
N GLY A 206 -47.40 52.76 -14.61
CA GLY A 206 -47.11 53.84 -15.55
C GLY A 206 -46.70 53.26 -16.91
N ARG A 207 -47.38 53.66 -17.98
CA ARG A 207 -47.18 53.27 -19.39
C ARG A 207 -46.04 54.07 -20.04
N GLY A 208 -45.37 53.45 -21.01
CA GLY A 208 -44.55 54.06 -22.07
C GLY A 208 -43.33 53.17 -22.34
N GLY A 209 -43.01 52.67 -23.53
CA GLY A 209 -43.29 53.11 -24.90
C GLY A 209 -41.94 53.34 -25.60
N GLY A 210 -41.59 52.52 -26.60
CA GLY A 210 -40.41 52.68 -27.49
C GLY A 210 -39.57 51.40 -27.57
N ARG A 211 -39.61 50.61 -28.64
CA ARG A 211 -38.93 50.73 -29.96
C ARG A 211 -37.39 50.73 -29.89
N GLY A 212 -36.78 49.81 -30.64
CA GLY A 212 -35.36 49.80 -31.04
C GLY A 212 -34.68 48.46 -30.75
N SER A 213 -34.69 47.50 -31.68
CA SER A 213 -33.64 47.29 -32.70
C SER A 213 -32.42 46.50 -32.18
N ASN A 214 -32.41 45.20 -32.45
CA ASN A 214 -31.20 44.41 -32.76
C ASN A 214 -30.74 44.83 -34.20
N PRO A 215 -29.48 44.67 -34.68
CA PRO A 215 -28.74 43.40 -34.66
C PRO A 215 -27.18 43.48 -34.67
N ALA A 216 -26.58 42.30 -34.85
CA ALA A 216 -25.23 41.95 -35.35
C ALA A 216 -24.19 41.61 -34.26
N VAL A 217 -23.81 40.33 -34.08
CA VAL A 217 -23.03 39.42 -34.97
C VAL A 217 -21.58 39.90 -35.13
N GLY A 218 -20.66 39.12 -34.54
CA GLY A 218 -19.21 39.24 -34.73
C GLY A 218 -18.58 37.85 -34.66
N SER A 219 -18.64 37.15 -35.80
CA SER A 219 -17.85 35.94 -36.09
C SER A 219 -16.38 36.30 -36.27
N TYR A 220 -15.46 35.57 -35.63
CA TYR A 220 -14.05 35.57 -36.02
C TYR A 220 -13.64 34.22 -36.60
N ARG A 221 -12.96 34.31 -37.74
CA ARG A 221 -12.51 33.25 -38.64
C ARG A 221 -11.28 32.52 -38.08
N VAL A 222 -11.26 31.25 -38.46
CA VAL A 222 -10.12 30.33 -38.57
C VAL A 222 -9.05 30.88 -39.54
N LEU A 223 -7.79 30.84 -39.12
CA LEU A 223 -6.55 30.77 -39.91
C LEU A 223 -5.67 29.82 -39.08
N GLY A 224 -5.22 28.66 -39.53
CA GLY A 224 -4.41 28.39 -40.71
C GLY A 224 -3.09 27.82 -40.19
N GLU A 225 -2.91 26.51 -40.36
CA GLU A 225 -1.77 25.71 -39.91
C GLU A 225 -0.44 26.18 -40.56
N GLU A 226 0.64 26.23 -39.77
CA GLU A 226 1.99 26.08 -40.28
C GLU A 226 2.76 25.08 -39.41
N VAL A 227 3.16 24.00 -40.06
CA VAL A 227 3.98 22.89 -39.56
C VAL A 227 5.42 23.39 -39.41
N ARG A 228 6.02 23.16 -38.23
CA ARG A 228 7.44 23.43 -37.98
C ARG A 228 8.16 22.12 -37.66
N GLU A 229 9.06 21.72 -38.56
CA GLU A 229 9.90 20.53 -38.43
C GLU A 229 10.95 20.67 -37.30
N PRO A 230 11.36 19.56 -36.67
CA PRO A 230 12.33 19.54 -35.57
C PRO A 230 13.79 19.71 -36.03
N PRO A 231 14.69 20.21 -35.16
CA PRO A 231 16.10 20.39 -35.48
C PRO A 231 16.88 19.06 -35.53
N PRO A 232 17.97 18.99 -36.31
CA PRO A 232 18.81 17.79 -36.43
C PRO A 232 19.74 17.56 -35.21
N PRO A 233 20.21 16.32 -34.99
CA PRO A 233 21.02 15.93 -33.84
C PRO A 233 22.48 16.45 -33.93
N PRO A 234 23.19 16.56 -32.79
CA PRO A 234 24.56 17.07 -32.75
C PRO A 234 25.58 16.11 -33.37
N GLU A 235 26.51 16.68 -34.15
CA GLU A 235 27.61 16.01 -34.84
C GLU A 235 28.66 15.43 -33.88
N ALA A 236 29.11 14.21 -34.19
CA ALA A 236 30.21 13.53 -33.55
C ALA A 236 31.54 14.27 -33.76
N ALA A 237 32.19 14.67 -32.67
CA ALA A 237 33.53 15.22 -32.72
C ALA A 237 34.56 14.12 -33.06
N ALA A 238 35.08 14.18 -34.28
CA ALA A 238 36.21 13.40 -34.73
C ALA A 238 37.48 13.75 -33.93
N ARG A 239 38.02 12.76 -33.22
CA ARG A 239 39.33 12.84 -32.56
C ARG A 239 40.43 12.86 -33.63
N SER A 240 41.29 13.87 -33.57
CA SER A 240 42.53 13.94 -34.36
C SER A 240 43.61 13.03 -33.74
N PRO A 241 44.47 12.38 -34.55
CA PRO A 241 45.54 11.53 -34.03
C PRO A 241 46.79 12.35 -33.66
N PRO A 242 47.51 12.01 -32.57
CA PRO A 242 48.89 12.43 -32.43
C PRO A 242 49.85 11.31 -32.85
N SER A 243 50.73 11.71 -33.77
CA SER A 243 52.07 11.24 -34.11
C SER A 243 52.72 10.11 -33.31
N GLU A 244 53.29 9.17 -34.07
CA GLU A 244 54.34 8.22 -33.66
C GLU A 244 55.57 8.94 -33.09
N GLY A 245 56.03 8.45 -31.93
CA GLY A 245 57.33 8.75 -31.34
C GLY A 245 57.63 7.67 -30.29
N GLY A 246 58.46 6.70 -30.66
CA GLY A 246 58.76 5.54 -29.81
C GLY A 246 59.56 5.88 -28.55
N VAL A 247 59.49 5.01 -27.55
CA VAL A 247 60.60 4.30 -26.90
C VAL A 247 60.03 3.30 -25.88
N ARG A 248 60.74 2.18 -25.75
CA ARG A 248 60.44 0.94 -25.02
C ARG A 248 60.14 1.10 -23.52
N GLY A 249 59.26 0.23 -23.03
CA GLY A 249 59.46 -0.56 -21.81
C GLY A 249 58.74 -0.10 -20.55
N ALA A 250 57.62 -0.77 -20.25
CA ALA A 250 57.03 -1.09 -18.93
C ALA A 250 55.49 -1.02 -19.03
N ALA A 251 54.87 -2.11 -19.46
CA ALA A 251 53.41 -2.28 -19.41
C ALA A 251 53.13 -3.61 -18.70
N ALA A 252 52.82 -3.55 -17.42
CA ALA A 252 52.24 -4.66 -16.64
C ALA A 252 51.57 -4.23 -15.33
N GLU A 253 51.63 -2.96 -14.91
CA GLU A 253 51.05 -2.54 -13.61
C GLU A 253 50.03 -1.39 -13.68
N GLY A 254 49.79 -0.77 -14.84
CA GLY A 254 48.79 0.32 -14.98
C GLY A 254 47.40 -0.10 -15.46
N GLY A 255 47.26 -1.27 -16.08
CA GLY A 255 45.96 -1.74 -16.61
C GLY A 255 45.03 -2.34 -15.55
N ARG A 256 45.58 -2.81 -14.42
CA ARG A 256 44.79 -3.39 -13.33
C ARG A 256 44.03 -2.34 -12.51
N GLU A 257 44.61 -1.17 -12.29
CA GLU A 257 43.95 -0.10 -11.53
C GLU A 257 42.85 0.62 -12.33
N GLU A 258 42.94 0.65 -13.67
CA GLU A 258 41.88 1.17 -14.54
C GLU A 258 40.75 0.13 -14.74
N GLU A 259 41.08 -1.17 -14.92
CA GLU A 259 40.06 -2.24 -14.98
C GLU A 259 39.34 -2.45 -13.64
N GLU A 260 40.01 -2.33 -12.49
CA GLU A 260 39.36 -2.41 -11.17
C GLU A 260 38.41 -1.23 -10.91
N LYS A 261 38.76 -0.02 -11.37
CA LYS A 261 37.86 1.14 -11.29
C LYS A 261 36.65 1.05 -12.20
N GLU A 262 36.84 0.60 -13.45
CA GLU A 262 35.72 0.40 -14.38
C GLU A 262 34.79 -0.74 -13.90
N ALA A 263 35.33 -1.76 -13.23
CA ALA A 263 34.54 -2.82 -12.61
C ALA A 263 33.80 -2.35 -11.34
N GLU A 264 34.43 -1.54 -10.47
CA GLU A 264 33.75 -0.94 -9.31
C GLU A 264 32.66 0.06 -9.71
N GLU A 265 32.90 0.89 -10.73
CA GLU A 265 31.89 1.81 -11.29
C GLU A 265 30.72 1.05 -11.94
N GLY A 266 30.99 -0.06 -12.65
CA GLY A 266 29.97 -0.94 -13.21
C GLY A 266 29.13 -1.66 -12.16
N GLU A 267 29.76 -2.14 -11.07
CA GLU A 267 29.04 -2.75 -9.94
C GLU A 267 28.19 -1.74 -9.13
N GLU A 268 28.63 -0.49 -9.00
CA GLU A 268 27.83 0.57 -8.37
C GLU A 268 26.64 0.97 -9.23
N GLU A 269 26.81 1.09 -10.55
CA GLU A 269 25.74 1.40 -11.49
C GLU A 269 24.67 0.29 -11.53
N GLU A 270 25.08 -0.98 -11.52
CA GLU A 270 24.17 -2.14 -11.47
C GLU A 270 23.42 -2.23 -10.12
N LYS A 271 24.08 -1.90 -8.99
CA LYS A 271 23.43 -1.81 -7.68
C LYS A 271 22.44 -0.63 -7.60
N GLU A 272 22.74 0.50 -8.24
CA GLU A 272 21.86 1.65 -8.30
C GLU A 272 20.63 1.37 -9.19
N GLU A 273 20.82 0.71 -10.33
CA GLU A 273 19.74 0.28 -11.22
C GLU A 273 18.84 -0.77 -10.55
N GLY A 274 19.43 -1.74 -9.83
CA GLY A 274 18.69 -2.70 -9.02
C GLY A 274 17.86 -2.05 -7.90
N ARG A 275 18.41 -1.03 -7.21
CA ARG A 275 17.67 -0.24 -6.21
C ARG A 275 16.52 0.55 -6.84
N ARG A 276 16.73 1.18 -8.00
CA ARG A 276 15.67 1.90 -8.75
C ARG A 276 14.56 0.96 -9.20
N MET A 277 14.90 -0.22 -9.72
CA MET A 277 13.92 -1.22 -10.14
C MET A 277 13.10 -1.76 -8.96
N SER A 278 13.75 -2.04 -7.82
CA SER A 278 13.06 -2.45 -6.58
C SER A 278 12.10 -1.37 -6.09
N ALA A 279 12.55 -0.11 -6.04
CA ALA A 279 11.73 1.02 -5.64
C ALA A 279 10.53 1.24 -6.60
N LEU A 280 10.73 1.04 -7.91
CA LEU A 280 9.67 1.14 -8.91
C LEU A 280 8.64 0.02 -8.75
N LEU A 281 9.07 -1.23 -8.60
CA LEU A 281 8.19 -2.39 -8.39
C LEU A 281 7.39 -2.26 -7.10
N GLU A 282 8.00 -1.74 -6.03
CA GLU A 282 7.32 -1.44 -4.77
C GLU A 282 6.35 -0.27 -4.91
N SER A 283 6.71 0.80 -5.64
CA SER A 283 5.79 1.91 -5.95
C SER A 283 4.54 1.41 -6.68
N VAL A 284 4.74 0.56 -7.70
CA VAL A 284 3.64 -0.09 -8.43
C VAL A 284 2.82 -1.00 -7.51
N GLY A 285 3.47 -1.81 -6.67
CA GLY A 285 2.80 -2.67 -5.69
C GLY A 285 1.96 -1.88 -4.66
N TYR A 286 2.52 -0.80 -4.14
CA TYR A 286 1.87 0.14 -3.24
C TYR A 286 0.60 0.74 -3.84
N PHE A 287 0.71 1.38 -5.01
CA PHE A 287 -0.45 2.00 -5.67
C PHE A 287 -1.48 0.95 -6.12
N SER A 288 -1.05 -0.25 -6.50
CA SER A 288 -1.96 -1.35 -6.83
C SER A 288 -2.80 -1.81 -5.63
N THR A 289 -2.25 -1.69 -4.42
CA THR A 289 -2.96 -2.01 -3.17
C THR A 289 -4.07 -0.98 -2.94
N TYR A 290 -3.78 0.31 -3.11
CA TYR A 290 -4.77 1.38 -3.00
C TYR A 290 -5.80 1.45 -4.13
N ALA A 291 -5.59 0.75 -5.25
CA ALA A 291 -6.64 0.55 -6.24
C ALA A 291 -7.81 -0.32 -5.71
N ARG A 292 -7.62 -1.07 -4.62
CA ARG A 292 -8.62 -1.96 -4.02
C ARG A 292 -9.65 -1.17 -3.20
N VAL A 293 -10.92 -1.23 -3.62
CA VAL A 293 -12.06 -0.56 -2.95
C VAL A 293 -12.17 -0.90 -1.45
N ARG A 294 -11.80 -2.13 -1.05
CA ARG A 294 -11.92 -2.60 0.35
C ARG A 294 -11.08 -1.76 1.32
N ILE A 295 -9.89 -1.31 0.91
CA ILE A 295 -9.02 -0.48 1.75
C ILE A 295 -9.65 0.89 1.97
N HIS A 296 -10.21 1.48 0.90
CA HIS A 296 -10.97 2.73 1.00
C HIS A 296 -12.22 2.59 1.86
N GLN A 297 -12.89 1.44 1.82
CA GLN A 297 -14.04 1.19 2.70
C GLN A 297 -13.64 1.18 4.18
N GLU A 298 -12.52 0.54 4.54
CA GLU A 298 -12.00 0.55 5.91
C GLU A 298 -11.66 1.98 6.36
N MET A 299 -10.90 2.70 5.54
CA MET A 299 -10.53 4.09 5.75
C MET A 299 -11.73 5.03 5.91
N LEU A 300 -12.81 4.84 5.13
CA LEU A 300 -14.03 5.66 5.19
C LEU A 300 -14.95 5.24 6.34
N ALA A 301 -14.94 3.96 6.74
CA ALA A 301 -15.71 3.45 7.87
C ALA A 301 -15.10 3.91 9.22
N ASP A 302 -13.80 4.18 9.26
CA ASP A 302 -13.14 4.86 10.37
C ASP A 302 -13.69 6.28 10.53
N ARG A 303 -14.62 6.43 11.45
CA ARG A 303 -15.26 7.70 11.76
C ARG A 303 -14.35 8.66 12.51
N VAL A 304 -13.41 8.18 13.32
CA VAL A 304 -12.49 9.05 14.05
C VAL A 304 -11.63 9.82 13.04
N ARG A 305 -11.05 9.09 12.08
CA ARG A 305 -10.33 9.65 10.94
C ARG A 305 -11.22 10.58 10.12
N THR A 306 -12.30 10.03 9.55
CA THR A 306 -13.07 10.73 8.52
C THR A 306 -13.80 11.97 9.09
N ASP A 307 -14.37 11.85 10.30
CA ASP A 307 -15.03 12.98 10.94
C ASP A 307 -14.03 13.99 11.51
N GLY A 308 -12.84 13.56 11.91
CA GLY A 308 -11.73 14.44 12.32
C GLY A 308 -11.33 15.38 11.19
N TYR A 309 -11.07 14.84 10.00
CA TYR A 309 -10.80 15.64 8.80
C TYR A 309 -11.98 16.53 8.40
N ARG A 310 -13.21 15.98 8.40
CA ARG A 310 -14.42 16.77 8.11
C ARG A 310 -14.54 17.96 9.07
N ALA A 311 -14.33 17.74 10.37
CA ALA A 311 -14.40 18.79 11.38
C ALA A 311 -13.29 19.83 11.18
N ALA A 312 -12.06 19.41 10.94
CA ALA A 312 -10.94 20.30 10.68
C ALA A 312 -11.21 21.24 9.49
N ILE A 313 -11.82 20.72 8.43
CA ILE A 313 -12.15 21.50 7.23
C ILE A 313 -13.38 22.39 7.46
N GLU A 314 -14.49 21.82 7.95
CA GLU A 314 -15.78 22.51 7.98
C GLU A 314 -15.95 23.47 9.16
N ARG A 315 -15.21 23.29 10.26
CA ARG A 315 -15.19 24.26 11.36
C ARG A 315 -14.25 25.42 11.06
N ASN A 316 -13.31 25.23 10.14
CA ASN A 316 -12.35 26.25 9.67
C ASN A 316 -12.66 26.75 8.26
N ARG A 317 -13.94 26.86 7.89
CA ARG A 317 -14.38 27.30 6.54
C ARG A 317 -13.69 28.56 6.02
N SER A 318 -13.37 29.51 6.90
CA SER A 318 -12.67 30.75 6.51
C SER A 318 -11.28 30.50 5.90
N ALA A 319 -10.64 29.36 6.20
CA ALA A 319 -9.37 28.97 5.58
C ALA A 319 -9.56 28.38 4.16
N PHE A 320 -10.77 27.95 3.80
CA PHE A 320 -11.09 27.30 2.52
C PHE A 320 -11.92 28.17 1.59
N GLU A 321 -12.75 29.06 2.11
CA GLU A 321 -13.70 29.84 1.31
C GLU A 321 -12.98 30.69 0.25
N GLY A 322 -13.34 30.48 -1.02
CA GLY A 322 -12.75 31.17 -2.16
C GLY A 322 -11.31 30.74 -2.50
N LYS A 323 -10.75 29.76 -1.79
CA LYS A 323 -9.36 29.32 -1.93
C LYS A 323 -9.15 28.22 -2.96
N VAL A 324 -7.89 28.05 -3.39
CA VAL A 324 -7.44 26.88 -4.16
C VAL A 324 -6.84 25.87 -3.20
N VAL A 325 -7.33 24.64 -3.26
CA VAL A 325 -6.92 23.54 -2.38
C VAL A 325 -6.26 22.45 -3.22
N LEU A 326 -5.14 21.91 -2.74
CA LEU A 326 -4.51 20.70 -3.27
C LEU A 326 -4.74 19.55 -2.27
N ASP A 327 -5.29 18.44 -2.75
CA ASP A 327 -5.51 17.20 -2.01
C ASP A 327 -4.52 16.15 -2.52
N VAL A 328 -3.47 15.88 -1.73
CA VAL A 328 -2.34 15.01 -2.11
C VAL A 328 -2.64 13.57 -1.69
N GLY A 329 -2.76 12.66 -2.66
CA GLY A 329 -3.27 11.30 -2.46
C GLY A 329 -4.77 11.33 -2.17
N CYS A 330 -5.55 11.90 -3.09
CA CYS A 330 -6.96 12.20 -2.83
C CYS A 330 -7.84 10.94 -2.70
N GLY A 331 -7.33 9.76 -3.10
CA GLY A 331 -8.04 8.49 -3.01
C GLY A 331 -9.40 8.56 -3.69
N THR A 332 -10.46 8.25 -2.94
CA THR A 332 -11.86 8.35 -3.41
C THR A 332 -12.38 9.79 -3.56
N GLY A 333 -11.60 10.79 -3.17
CA GLY A 333 -11.94 12.21 -3.26
C GLY A 333 -12.76 12.75 -2.09
N ILE A 334 -12.93 12.00 -1.00
CA ILE A 334 -13.78 12.42 0.14
C ILE A 334 -13.31 13.73 0.78
N LEU A 335 -12.00 13.91 0.93
CA LEU A 335 -11.40 15.12 1.48
C LEU A 335 -11.57 16.31 0.53
N SER A 336 -11.39 16.07 -0.77
CA SER A 336 -11.72 17.02 -1.82
C SER A 336 -13.19 17.48 -1.79
N LEU A 337 -14.14 16.57 -1.55
CA LEU A 337 -15.56 16.91 -1.39
C LEU A 337 -15.81 17.80 -0.17
N PHE A 338 -15.16 17.51 0.97
CA PHE A 338 -15.28 18.35 2.17
C PHE A 338 -14.73 19.75 1.92
N ALA A 339 -13.58 19.88 1.27
CA ALA A 339 -13.00 21.18 0.91
C ALA A 339 -13.92 21.99 -0.02
N ALA A 340 -14.48 21.35 -1.05
CA ALA A 340 -15.45 21.97 -1.94
C ALA A 340 -16.73 22.42 -1.22
N ARG A 341 -17.23 21.61 -0.28
CA ARG A 341 -18.38 21.93 0.57
C ARG A 341 -18.09 23.06 1.56
N ALA A 342 -16.85 23.19 2.02
CA ALA A 342 -16.39 24.29 2.86
C ALA A 342 -16.20 25.62 2.11
N GLY A 343 -16.43 25.64 0.79
CA GLY A 343 -16.44 26.86 -0.01
C GLY A 343 -15.18 27.08 -0.85
N ALA A 344 -14.30 26.08 -0.99
CA ALA A 344 -13.17 26.16 -1.91
C ALA A 344 -13.63 26.59 -3.32
N ARG A 345 -12.87 27.50 -3.93
CA ARG A 345 -13.08 27.96 -5.30
C ARG A 345 -12.73 26.85 -6.29
N LEU A 346 -11.64 26.15 -6.03
CA LEU A 346 -11.12 25.05 -6.82
C LEU A 346 -10.44 24.06 -5.87
N VAL A 347 -10.68 22.77 -6.06
CA VAL A 347 -9.94 21.70 -5.40
C VAL A 347 -9.25 20.88 -6.49
N ILE A 348 -7.96 20.62 -6.32
CA ILE A 348 -7.15 19.80 -7.20
C ILE A 348 -6.80 18.55 -6.40
N GLY A 349 -7.35 17.41 -6.78
CA GLY A 349 -6.99 16.11 -6.18
C GLY A 349 -5.97 15.41 -7.06
N VAL A 350 -4.84 15.00 -6.48
CA VAL A 350 -3.81 14.20 -7.15
C VAL A 350 -3.83 12.81 -6.53
N GLU A 351 -3.91 11.78 -7.36
CA GLU A 351 -3.91 10.39 -6.93
C GLU A 351 -3.17 9.56 -7.99
N ALA A 352 -2.27 8.68 -7.54
CA ALA A 352 -1.43 7.88 -8.42
C ALA A 352 -2.04 6.50 -8.72
N SER A 353 -2.96 6.02 -7.89
CA SER A 353 -3.65 4.74 -8.08
C SER A 353 -4.93 4.86 -8.92
N ASP A 354 -5.35 3.73 -9.48
CA ASP A 354 -6.55 3.63 -10.32
C ASP A 354 -7.87 3.93 -9.58
N ILE A 355 -7.86 4.07 -8.25
CA ILE A 355 -9.04 4.50 -7.49
C ILE A 355 -9.54 5.87 -7.95
N ILE A 356 -8.68 6.68 -8.58
CA ILE A 356 -9.06 7.98 -9.12
C ILE A 356 -10.20 7.90 -10.16
N HIS A 357 -10.36 6.77 -10.85
CA HIS A 357 -11.49 6.54 -11.75
C HIS A 357 -12.82 6.48 -10.99
N HIS A 358 -12.82 5.88 -9.80
CA HIS A 358 -13.96 5.92 -8.89
C HIS A 358 -14.15 7.31 -8.29
N ALA A 359 -13.08 8.01 -7.93
CA ALA A 359 -13.15 9.38 -7.44
C ALA A 359 -13.82 10.33 -8.45
N ARG A 360 -13.51 10.19 -9.75
CA ARG A 360 -14.20 10.94 -10.82
C ARG A 360 -15.72 10.69 -10.81
N SER A 361 -16.12 9.43 -10.69
CA SER A 361 -17.53 9.03 -10.63
C SER A 361 -18.22 9.61 -9.38
N VAL A 362 -17.52 9.61 -8.23
CA VAL A 362 -18.00 10.20 -6.98
C VAL A 362 -18.17 11.72 -7.11
N VAL A 363 -17.20 12.43 -7.68
CA VAL A 363 -17.27 13.88 -7.89
C VAL A 363 -18.43 14.25 -8.82
N GLU A 364 -18.63 13.51 -9.91
CA GLU A 364 -19.74 13.72 -10.85
C GLU A 364 -21.10 13.45 -10.21
N ALA A 365 -21.24 12.35 -9.47
CA ALA A 365 -22.47 12.00 -8.76
C ALA A 365 -22.90 13.06 -7.73
N ASN A 366 -21.94 13.85 -7.21
CA ASN A 366 -22.19 14.95 -6.29
C ASN A 366 -22.31 16.32 -6.99
N GLY A 367 -22.26 16.39 -8.32
CA GLY A 367 -22.38 17.63 -9.08
C GLY A 367 -21.23 18.62 -8.87
N LEU A 368 -20.04 18.13 -8.51
CA LEU A 368 -18.88 18.95 -8.14
C LEU A 368 -17.76 18.96 -9.19
N GLN A 369 -17.97 18.39 -10.37
CA GLN A 369 -17.01 18.35 -11.48
C GLN A 369 -16.58 19.73 -11.99
N GLY A 370 -17.37 20.78 -11.72
CA GLY A 370 -16.99 22.17 -12.03
C GLY A 370 -16.09 22.84 -10.98
N LYS A 371 -15.89 22.20 -9.82
CA LYS A 371 -15.09 22.71 -8.70
C LYS A 371 -13.91 21.82 -8.32
N ILE A 372 -13.99 20.53 -8.62
CA ILE A 372 -12.97 19.55 -8.29
C ILE A 372 -12.35 19.02 -9.59
N VAL A 373 -11.02 19.17 -9.70
CA VAL A 373 -10.22 18.65 -10.81
C VAL A 373 -9.36 17.52 -10.28
N LEU A 374 -9.43 16.36 -10.93
CA LEU A 374 -8.67 15.16 -10.55
C LEU A 374 -7.57 14.88 -11.56
N LEU A 375 -6.34 14.77 -11.06
CA LEU A 375 -5.12 14.50 -11.82
C LEU A 375 -4.60 13.11 -11.45
N HIS A 376 -4.46 12.23 -12.45
CA HIS A 376 -3.94 10.88 -12.25
C HIS A 376 -2.43 10.91 -12.43
N GLY A 377 -1.68 10.60 -11.37
CA GLY A 377 -0.21 10.56 -11.38
C GLY A 377 0.39 10.74 -10.00
N GLU A 378 1.70 10.51 -9.92
CA GLU A 378 2.50 10.78 -8.72
C GLU A 378 2.62 12.28 -8.48
N MET A 379 2.63 12.70 -7.21
CA MET A 379 2.63 14.12 -6.84
C MET A 379 3.91 14.82 -7.33
N GLU A 380 5.02 14.11 -7.22
CA GLU A 380 6.37 14.51 -7.60
C GLU A 380 6.48 14.83 -9.10
N GLU A 381 5.73 14.12 -9.95
CA GLU A 381 5.74 14.31 -11.40
C GLU A 381 4.61 15.21 -11.92
N THR A 382 3.59 15.44 -11.08
CA THR A 382 2.40 16.18 -11.48
C THR A 382 2.65 17.69 -11.52
N CYS A 383 2.15 18.32 -12.59
CA CYS A 383 2.03 19.78 -12.69
C CYS A 383 0.61 20.23 -12.36
N LEU A 384 0.48 21.40 -11.73
CA LEU A 384 -0.83 22.02 -11.51
C LEU A 384 -1.49 22.42 -12.85
N PRO A 385 -2.83 22.52 -12.90
CA PRO A 385 -3.55 22.95 -14.10
C PRO A 385 -3.10 24.32 -14.61
N GLU A 386 -3.24 24.55 -15.92
CA GLU A 386 -2.85 25.82 -16.56
C GLU A 386 -3.47 27.03 -15.84
N GLY A 387 -2.62 28.04 -15.57
CA GLY A 387 -3.02 29.26 -14.87
C GLY A 387 -3.04 29.15 -13.33
N ILE A 388 -2.70 27.99 -12.76
CA ILE A 388 -2.50 27.81 -11.31
C ILE A 388 -1.03 27.53 -11.04
N GLU A 389 -0.33 28.50 -10.43
CA GLU A 389 1.08 28.33 -10.03
C GLU A 389 1.23 27.90 -8.58
N LYS A 390 0.30 28.31 -7.72
CA LYS A 390 0.32 28.09 -6.27
C LYS A 390 -1.08 27.81 -5.74
N VAL A 391 -1.14 27.10 -4.62
CA VAL A 391 -2.36 26.78 -3.87
C VAL A 391 -2.34 27.43 -2.48
N ASP A 392 -3.51 27.72 -1.94
CA ASP A 392 -3.66 28.35 -0.62
C ASP A 392 -3.63 27.31 0.51
N VAL A 393 -4.12 26.10 0.25
CA VAL A 393 -4.24 25.02 1.23
C VAL A 393 -3.76 23.71 0.62
N ILE A 394 -2.92 22.98 1.35
CA ILE A 394 -2.62 21.57 1.07
C ILE A 394 -3.31 20.73 2.13
N LEU A 395 -4.04 19.72 1.68
CA LEU A 395 -4.74 18.74 2.46
C LEU A 395 -4.17 17.37 2.10
N SER A 396 -3.87 16.56 3.10
CA SER A 396 -3.50 15.17 2.84
C SER A 396 -3.79 14.31 4.07
N GLU A 397 -4.20 13.09 3.82
CA GLU A 397 -4.15 12.02 4.79
C GLU A 397 -3.02 11.09 4.31
N TRP A 398 -1.87 11.25 4.95
CA TRP A 398 -0.60 10.63 4.57
C TRP A 398 -0.09 9.64 5.60
N MET A 399 -0.80 9.50 6.74
CA MET A 399 -0.27 8.81 7.89
C MET A 399 -0.38 7.30 7.69
N GLY A 400 0.75 6.60 7.77
CA GLY A 400 0.77 5.14 7.88
C GLY A 400 0.80 4.66 9.33
N TYR A 401 1.03 3.35 9.52
CA TYR A 401 1.35 2.78 10.83
C TYR A 401 2.57 3.46 11.46
N ALA A 402 2.57 3.55 12.79
CA ALA A 402 3.53 4.37 13.55
C ALA A 402 3.69 5.81 12.97
N CYS A 403 2.63 6.37 12.39
CA CYS A 403 2.57 7.66 11.68
C CYS A 403 3.35 7.75 10.36
N VAL A 404 4.54 7.12 10.26
CA VAL A 404 5.50 7.38 9.18
C VAL A 404 5.58 6.27 8.12
N PHE A 405 4.99 5.09 8.37
CA PHE A 405 4.98 4.00 7.41
C PHE A 405 4.38 4.45 6.07
N GLU A 406 4.77 3.77 4.98
CA GLU A 406 4.44 4.08 3.59
C GLU A 406 5.14 5.30 2.99
N SER A 407 5.86 6.08 3.82
CA SER A 407 6.68 7.23 3.42
C SER A 407 5.95 8.32 2.63
N MET A 408 4.61 8.43 2.75
CA MET A 408 3.82 9.37 1.94
C MET A 408 4.03 10.85 2.31
N LEU A 409 4.53 11.14 3.52
CA LEU A 409 4.81 12.52 3.94
C LEU A 409 5.84 13.21 3.03
N SER A 410 6.76 12.47 2.41
CA SER A 410 7.70 13.00 1.42
C SER A 410 6.98 13.68 0.24
N SER A 411 5.89 13.09 -0.26
CA SER A 411 5.06 13.65 -1.34
C SER A 411 4.33 14.91 -0.90
N VAL A 412 3.89 14.97 0.36
CA VAL A 412 3.26 16.17 0.94
C VAL A 412 4.27 17.30 1.10
N ILE A 413 5.50 16.99 1.50
CA ILE A 413 6.62 17.93 1.60
C ILE A 413 6.97 18.49 0.21
N ASP A 414 7.07 17.64 -0.81
CA ASP A 414 7.32 18.07 -2.20
C ASP A 414 6.22 19.03 -2.69
N ALA A 415 4.95 18.64 -2.51
CA ALA A 415 3.81 19.48 -2.86
C ALA A 415 3.82 20.82 -2.11
N ARG A 416 4.16 20.82 -0.82
CA ARG A 416 4.28 22.04 -0.01
C ARG A 416 5.34 22.97 -0.57
N ASP A 417 6.54 22.45 -0.80
CA ASP A 417 7.68 23.27 -1.19
C ASP A 417 7.51 23.82 -2.61
N ARG A 418 6.92 23.03 -3.52
CA ARG A 418 6.66 23.45 -4.91
C ARG A 418 5.43 24.33 -5.06
N PHE A 419 4.33 23.99 -4.40
CA PHE A 419 3.01 24.52 -4.78
C PHE A 419 2.33 25.36 -3.70
N LEU A 420 2.75 25.33 -2.44
CA LEU A 420 2.11 26.17 -1.42
C LEU A 420 2.46 27.65 -1.62
N ALA A 421 1.44 28.51 -1.59
CA ALA A 421 1.60 29.95 -1.59
C ALA A 421 2.19 30.45 -0.26
N HIS A 422 2.85 31.61 -0.28
CA HIS A 422 3.31 32.24 0.96
C HIS A 422 2.11 32.55 1.87
N GLY A 423 2.13 32.04 3.10
CA GLY A 423 1.03 32.18 4.07
C GLY A 423 -0.14 31.21 3.84
N GLY A 424 0.01 30.25 2.93
CA GLY A 424 -0.88 29.10 2.85
C GLY A 424 -0.72 28.16 4.05
N CYS A 425 -1.60 27.17 4.16
CA CYS A 425 -1.56 26.17 5.24
C CYS A 425 -1.50 24.73 4.73
N VAL A 426 -0.94 23.85 5.56
CA VAL A 426 -0.91 22.40 5.37
C VAL A 426 -1.77 21.77 6.45
N LEU A 427 -2.59 20.79 6.07
CA LEU A 427 -3.45 20.03 6.97
C LEU A 427 -3.21 18.52 6.80
N PRO A 428 -2.94 17.78 7.89
CA PRO A 428 -2.82 18.26 9.28
C PRO A 428 -1.62 19.18 9.50
N THR A 429 -1.65 19.99 10.56
CA THR A 429 -0.56 20.93 10.88
C THR A 429 0.58 20.22 11.58
N SER A 430 0.28 19.23 12.43
CA SER A 430 1.30 18.43 13.09
C SER A 430 0.78 17.06 13.52
N CYS A 431 1.72 16.13 13.68
CA CYS A 431 1.47 14.78 14.18
C CYS A 431 2.40 14.47 15.37
N PRO A 432 1.93 14.67 16.62
CA PRO A 432 2.63 14.23 17.82
C PRO A 432 2.66 12.69 17.90
N MET A 433 3.82 12.12 18.23
CA MET A 433 4.07 10.69 18.33
C MET A 433 4.49 10.32 19.75
N TYR A 434 3.85 9.31 20.30
CA TYR A 434 4.00 8.89 21.68
C TYR A 434 4.43 7.44 21.77
N VAL A 435 5.20 7.13 22.81
CA VAL A 435 5.54 5.76 23.20
C VAL A 435 4.99 5.49 24.60
N THR A 436 4.55 4.26 24.86
CA THR A 436 4.05 3.82 26.17
C THR A 436 4.59 2.42 26.50
N ALA A 437 4.89 2.15 27.76
CA ALA A 437 5.23 0.82 28.23
C ALA A 437 3.97 -0.04 28.38
N SER A 438 3.99 -1.30 27.93
CA SER A 438 2.82 -2.18 27.97
C SER A 438 3.16 -3.61 28.38
N SER A 439 2.18 -4.25 28.99
CA SER A 439 2.15 -5.66 29.36
C SER A 439 1.41 -6.55 28.35
N HIS A 440 0.97 -5.97 27.22
CA HIS A 440 0.29 -6.68 26.16
C HIS A 440 1.16 -7.81 25.57
N ASP A 441 0.54 -8.93 25.17
CA ASP A 441 1.23 -10.11 24.64
C ASP A 441 0.29 -10.99 23.81
N THR A 442 0.20 -10.74 22.51
CA THR A 442 -0.46 -11.68 21.58
C THR A 442 0.44 -12.86 21.21
N LEU A 443 1.76 -12.73 21.36
CA LEU A 443 2.72 -13.77 21.04
C LEU A 443 2.68 -14.96 22.01
N ALA A 444 2.10 -14.77 23.20
CA ALA A 444 1.80 -15.85 24.14
C ALA A 444 0.89 -16.95 23.54
N PHE A 445 0.13 -16.64 22.47
CA PHE A 445 -0.63 -17.64 21.71
C PHE A 445 0.25 -18.83 21.28
N TRP A 446 1.48 -18.56 20.82
CA TRP A 446 2.40 -19.56 20.29
C TRP A 446 3.04 -20.45 21.35
N ASP A 447 2.87 -20.15 22.64
CA ASP A 447 3.38 -20.99 23.72
C ASP A 447 2.74 -22.37 23.71
N THR A 448 1.47 -22.46 23.37
CA THR A 448 0.72 -23.72 23.33
C THR A 448 -0.44 -23.62 22.33
N VAL A 449 -0.20 -23.99 21.08
CA VAL A 449 -1.22 -24.07 20.03
C VAL A 449 -1.71 -25.51 19.96
N GLN A 450 -2.97 -25.78 20.33
CA GLN A 450 -3.53 -27.14 20.34
C GLN A 450 -2.69 -28.16 21.16
N GLY A 451 -1.96 -27.69 22.19
CA GLY A 451 -1.04 -28.52 22.99
C GLY A 451 0.41 -28.58 22.49
N PHE A 452 0.71 -28.01 21.32
CA PHE A 452 2.06 -27.97 20.75
C PHE A 452 2.78 -26.67 21.11
N ASN A 453 4.07 -26.76 21.42
CA ASN A 453 4.94 -25.61 21.61
C ASN A 453 5.39 -25.07 20.24
N MET A 454 4.97 -23.85 19.91
CA MET A 454 5.30 -23.18 18.65
C MET A 454 6.10 -21.88 18.87
N ARG A 455 6.83 -21.77 19.99
CA ARG A 455 7.59 -20.56 20.35
C ARG A 455 8.60 -20.10 19.29
N ALA A 456 9.11 -21.03 18.48
CA ALA A 456 9.99 -20.69 17.36
C ALA A 456 9.34 -19.69 16.39
N ILE A 457 8.02 -19.73 16.21
CA ILE A 457 7.28 -18.76 15.39
C ILE A 457 7.21 -17.41 16.10
N ALA A 458 6.93 -17.39 17.41
CA ALA A 458 6.94 -16.16 18.19
C ALA A 458 8.32 -15.46 18.16
N GLU A 459 9.42 -16.20 18.13
CA GLU A 459 10.77 -15.63 18.02
C GLU A 459 11.00 -14.90 16.67
N GLU A 460 10.41 -15.38 15.58
CA GLU A 460 10.45 -14.67 14.30
C GLU A 460 9.51 -13.47 14.30
N ALA A 461 8.28 -13.64 14.77
CA ALA A 461 7.29 -12.56 14.87
C ALA A 461 7.78 -11.38 15.74
N ARG A 462 8.63 -11.63 16.76
CA ARG A 462 9.25 -10.56 17.58
C ARG A 462 10.18 -9.63 16.80
N LYS A 463 10.63 -10.01 15.61
CA LYS A 463 11.52 -9.20 14.76
C LYS A 463 10.74 -8.22 13.88
N GLU A 464 9.41 -8.30 13.88
CA GLU A 464 8.52 -7.47 13.09
C GLU A 464 7.67 -6.61 14.01
N VAL A 465 7.23 -5.46 13.49
CA VAL A 465 6.25 -4.66 14.21
C VAL A 465 4.89 -5.36 14.16
N SER A 466 4.13 -5.27 15.25
CA SER A 466 2.73 -5.72 15.27
C SER A 466 1.80 -4.51 15.21
N VAL A 467 0.80 -4.55 14.34
CA VAL A 467 -0.25 -3.52 14.23
C VAL A 467 -1.56 -4.09 14.76
N GLU A 468 -1.88 -3.74 16.00
CA GLU A 468 -2.98 -4.35 16.73
C GLU A 468 -3.65 -3.37 17.69
N LEU A 469 -4.90 -3.68 18.05
CA LEU A 469 -5.59 -2.95 19.10
C LEU A 469 -5.01 -3.40 20.43
N VAL A 470 -4.29 -2.50 21.10
CA VAL A 470 -3.73 -2.76 22.41
C VAL A 470 -4.72 -2.25 23.47
N PRO A 471 -5.20 -3.10 24.40
CA PRO A 471 -6.13 -2.66 25.45
C PRO A 471 -5.50 -1.62 26.38
N ALA A 472 -6.27 -0.59 26.75
CA ALA A 472 -5.81 0.48 27.64
C ALA A 472 -5.35 -0.05 29.01
N GLU A 473 -5.99 -1.09 29.53
CA GLU A 473 -5.64 -1.76 30.79
C GLU A 473 -4.27 -2.46 30.75
N ALA A 474 -3.71 -2.72 29.57
CA ALA A 474 -2.39 -3.31 29.42
C ALA A 474 -1.26 -2.27 29.60
N MET A 475 -1.56 -0.97 29.60
CA MET A 475 -0.57 0.10 29.74
C MET A 475 0.03 0.13 31.14
N LEU A 476 1.36 0.15 31.19
CA LEU A 476 2.15 0.18 32.43
C LEU A 476 2.64 1.59 32.78
N SER A 477 2.69 2.51 31.83
CA SER A 477 3.12 3.89 32.01
C SER A 477 2.11 4.87 31.42
N ARG A 478 2.29 6.16 31.71
CA ARG A 478 1.69 7.20 30.88
C ARG A 478 2.42 7.28 29.52
N PRO A 479 1.75 7.75 28.46
CA PRO A 479 2.41 8.06 27.20
C PRO A 479 3.49 9.14 27.35
N ALA A 480 4.61 8.98 26.66
CA ALA A 480 5.64 10.00 26.52
C ALA A 480 5.75 10.44 25.06
N LEU A 481 5.64 11.75 24.83
CA LEU A 481 5.91 12.36 23.54
C LEU A 481 7.41 12.21 23.23
N PHE A 482 7.75 11.53 22.14
CA PHE A 482 9.15 11.39 21.72
C PHE A 482 9.44 12.19 20.45
N ARG A 483 8.45 12.40 19.58
CA ARG A 483 8.58 13.18 18.34
C ARG A 483 7.31 13.95 18.08
N CYS A 484 7.42 15.12 17.48
CA CYS A 484 6.29 15.82 16.88
C CYS A 484 6.70 16.24 15.47
N ILE A 485 6.00 15.73 14.47
CA ILE A 485 6.22 16.09 13.07
C ILE A 485 5.42 17.36 12.80
N ASP A 486 6.11 18.46 12.51
CA ASP A 486 5.47 19.71 12.06
C ASP A 486 5.36 19.70 10.53
N CYS A 487 4.19 19.35 10.01
CA CYS A 487 3.94 19.23 8.57
C CYS A 487 4.16 20.56 7.82
N THR A 488 4.09 21.68 8.53
CA THR A 488 4.22 23.01 7.92
C THR A 488 5.68 23.37 7.63
N THR A 489 6.64 22.71 8.28
CA THR A 489 8.07 23.07 8.18
C THR A 489 9.03 21.89 8.02
N CYS A 490 8.62 20.66 8.31
CA CYS A 490 9.49 19.49 8.30
C CYS A 490 10.13 19.28 6.92
N LYS A 491 11.38 18.86 6.92
CA LYS A 491 12.12 18.46 5.71
C LYS A 491 12.12 16.96 5.58
N ASP A 492 12.25 16.46 4.36
CA ASP A 492 12.34 15.01 4.10
C ASP A 492 13.49 14.36 4.90
N SER A 493 14.63 15.04 5.00
CA SER A 493 15.78 14.58 5.80
C SER A 493 15.52 14.45 7.30
N GLU A 494 14.38 14.93 7.80
CA GLU A 494 13.97 14.85 9.20
C GLU A 494 12.98 13.70 9.47
N LEU A 495 12.64 12.92 8.44
CA LEU A 495 11.79 11.72 8.53
C LEU A 495 12.57 10.47 8.93
N ASP A 496 13.89 10.49 8.75
CA ASP A 496 14.83 9.55 9.38
C ASP A 496 15.38 10.21 10.64
N PHE A 497 15.03 9.69 11.82
CA PHE A 497 15.33 10.39 13.07
C PHE A 497 15.63 9.46 14.26
N THR A 498 16.38 10.02 15.20
CA THR A 498 16.56 9.48 16.55
C THR A 498 15.92 10.44 17.54
N SER A 499 15.20 9.92 18.53
CA SER A 499 14.49 10.71 19.53
C SER A 499 14.58 10.08 20.91
N TYR A 500 14.90 10.90 21.90
CA TYR A 500 14.91 10.49 23.29
C TYR A 500 13.48 10.36 23.81
N PHE A 501 13.24 9.37 24.68
CA PHE A 501 12.00 9.24 25.43
C PHE A 501 12.30 8.90 26.89
N GLN A 502 11.36 9.24 27.77
CA GLN A 502 11.36 8.85 29.16
C GLN A 502 9.94 8.51 29.61
N LEU A 503 9.75 7.30 30.12
CA LEU A 503 8.50 6.78 30.64
C LEU A 503 8.60 6.63 32.15
N GLN A 504 7.56 7.10 32.83
CA GLN A 504 7.36 6.82 34.24
C GLN A 504 6.32 5.71 34.38
N VAL A 505 6.75 4.57 34.90
CA VAL A 505 5.88 3.42 35.15
C VAL A 505 4.86 3.81 36.22
N SER A 506 3.57 3.73 35.88
CA SER A 506 2.45 4.03 36.77
C SER A 506 1.84 2.77 37.39
N VAL A 507 2.00 1.62 36.74
CA VAL A 507 1.45 0.33 37.17
C VAL A 507 2.56 -0.70 37.16
N GLU A 508 2.72 -1.43 38.27
CA GLU A 508 3.64 -2.56 38.36
C GLU A 508 3.18 -3.70 37.43
N GLY A 509 4.12 -4.34 36.74
CA GLY A 509 3.79 -5.46 35.86
C GLY A 509 4.97 -5.96 35.04
N MET A 510 4.68 -6.89 34.12
CA MET A 510 5.66 -7.40 33.17
C MET A 510 5.68 -6.50 31.93
N LEU A 511 6.75 -5.74 31.73
CA LEU A 511 7.02 -5.02 30.48
C LEU A 511 7.30 -6.04 29.38
N ARG A 512 6.44 -6.08 28.37
CA ARG A 512 6.52 -7.03 27.25
C ARG A 512 6.70 -6.34 25.91
N CYS A 513 6.14 -5.15 25.76
CA CYS A 513 6.29 -4.36 24.56
C CYS A 513 6.31 -2.86 24.87
N LEU A 514 6.85 -2.10 23.92
CA LEU A 514 6.61 -0.67 23.82
C LEU A 514 5.54 -0.44 22.76
N VAL A 515 4.62 0.48 23.01
CA VAL A 515 3.49 0.76 22.12
C VAL A 515 3.62 2.19 21.61
N ILE A 516 3.67 2.33 20.30
CA ILE A 516 3.68 3.61 19.61
C ILE A 516 2.26 3.93 19.14
N HIS A 517 1.84 5.17 19.39
CA HIS A 517 0.67 5.78 18.77
C HIS A 517 1.00 7.21 18.36
N PHE A 518 0.10 7.82 17.59
CA PHE A 518 0.19 9.21 17.19
C PHE A 518 -1.15 9.92 17.26
N ASP A 519 -1.08 11.24 17.38
CA ASP A 519 -2.21 12.13 17.28
C ASP A 519 -2.12 12.92 15.98
N THR A 520 -3.26 13.38 15.49
CA THR A 520 -3.35 14.24 14.31
C THR A 520 -3.96 15.57 14.73
N VAL A 521 -3.21 16.65 14.56
CA VAL A 521 -3.58 17.99 15.01
C VAL A 521 -3.79 18.92 13.82
N PHE A 522 -4.89 19.66 13.86
CA PHE A 522 -5.25 20.71 12.92
C PHE A 522 -5.37 22.03 13.69
N ASP A 523 -4.29 22.80 13.74
CA ASP A 523 -4.20 24.06 14.50
C ASP A 523 -3.88 25.22 13.57
N LEU A 524 -4.92 25.71 12.88
CA LEU A 524 -4.82 26.84 11.96
C LEU A 524 -4.81 28.16 12.72
N SER A 525 -3.91 29.06 12.34
CA SER A 525 -3.86 30.41 12.92
C SER A 525 -5.20 31.14 12.76
N GLY A 526 -5.83 31.48 13.89
CA GLY A 526 -7.14 32.12 13.93
C GLY A 526 -8.33 31.19 13.69
N GLY A 527 -8.11 29.88 13.63
CA GLY A 527 -9.13 28.84 13.50
C GLY A 527 -9.47 28.12 14.81
N GLU A 528 -10.39 27.17 14.74
CA GLU A 528 -10.66 26.20 15.78
C GLU A 528 -9.66 25.04 15.69
N ARG A 529 -8.97 24.75 16.79
CA ARG A 529 -8.10 23.58 16.92
C ARG A 529 -8.96 22.32 16.93
N VAL A 530 -8.70 21.41 15.99
CA VAL A 530 -9.30 20.08 15.91
C VAL A 530 -8.19 19.05 16.07
N GLU A 531 -8.45 17.95 16.77
CA GLU A 531 -7.51 16.85 16.90
C GLU A 531 -8.23 15.51 17.06
N PHE A 532 -7.55 14.43 16.68
CA PHE A 532 -7.94 13.07 17.03
C PHE A 532 -6.70 12.23 17.36
N SER A 533 -6.90 11.14 18.08
CA SER A 533 -5.82 10.31 18.62
C SER A 533 -5.98 8.85 18.21
N THR A 534 -4.86 8.15 18.05
CA THR A 534 -4.79 6.70 17.87
C THR A 534 -4.36 5.96 19.15
N ALA A 535 -4.33 6.65 20.31
CA ALA A 535 -4.00 6.03 21.59
C ALA A 535 -4.94 4.87 21.95
N SER A 536 -4.43 3.88 22.69
CA SER A 536 -5.22 2.75 23.23
C SER A 536 -6.43 3.18 24.09
N GLU A 537 -6.36 4.38 24.69
CA GLU A 537 -7.41 4.96 25.53
C GLU A 537 -8.44 5.75 24.72
N ALA A 538 -8.14 6.06 23.45
CA ALA A 538 -9.01 6.76 22.53
C ALA A 538 -9.94 5.78 21.78
N PRO A 539 -11.03 6.27 21.15
CA PRO A 539 -11.84 5.42 20.28
C PRO A 539 -10.98 4.76 19.18
N PRO A 540 -11.20 3.46 18.87
CA PRO A 540 -10.39 2.74 17.90
C PRO A 540 -10.40 3.39 16.51
N THR A 541 -9.23 3.38 15.88
CA THR A 541 -9.01 3.76 14.48
C THR A 541 -8.46 2.56 13.70
N HIS A 542 -8.49 2.62 12.37
CA HIS A 542 -7.94 1.55 11.53
C HIS A 542 -6.41 1.43 11.65
N TRP A 543 -5.71 2.50 12.03
CA TRP A 543 -4.27 2.46 12.33
C TRP A 543 -3.92 1.62 13.55
N LYS A 544 -4.88 1.43 14.47
CA LYS A 544 -4.67 0.77 15.75
C LYS A 544 -3.46 1.37 16.48
N GLN A 545 -2.60 0.53 17.07
CA GLN A 545 -1.31 0.93 17.62
C GLN A 545 -0.19 0.02 17.08
N THR A 546 1.05 0.51 17.16
CA THR A 546 2.24 -0.26 16.78
C THR A 546 2.92 -0.82 18.01
N ALA A 547 2.85 -2.14 18.21
CA ALA A 547 3.47 -2.84 19.33
C ALA A 547 4.85 -3.40 18.95
N LEU A 548 5.85 -3.08 19.78
CA LEU A 548 7.25 -3.49 19.66
C LEU A 548 7.57 -4.52 20.75
N TYR A 549 7.38 -5.80 20.44
CA TYR A 549 7.58 -6.90 21.39
C TYR A 549 9.05 -7.08 21.75
N LEU A 550 9.37 -7.00 23.04
CA LEU A 550 10.72 -7.16 23.56
C LEU A 550 11.17 -8.63 23.48
N ASN A 551 12.43 -8.85 23.14
CA ASN A 551 13.07 -10.18 23.18
C ASN A 551 13.17 -10.73 24.60
N LYS A 552 13.41 -9.83 25.56
CA LYS A 552 13.52 -10.15 26.98
C LYS A 552 12.51 -9.30 27.75
N PRO A 553 11.30 -9.83 28.03
CA PRO A 553 10.36 -9.18 28.93
C PRO A 553 10.98 -8.92 30.29
N GLN A 554 10.62 -7.81 30.95
CA GLN A 554 11.21 -7.40 32.22
C GLN A 554 10.13 -7.00 33.23
N HIS A 555 10.31 -7.38 34.49
CA HIS A 555 9.39 -6.93 35.53
C HIS A 555 9.70 -5.49 35.93
N VAL A 556 8.70 -4.61 35.92
CA VAL A 556 8.84 -3.19 36.27
C VAL A 556 7.99 -2.84 37.48
N GLN A 557 8.53 -1.97 38.34
CA GLN A 557 7.86 -1.50 39.55
C GLN A 557 7.20 -0.13 39.29
N ALA A 558 6.08 0.14 39.94
CA ALA A 558 5.48 1.48 39.90
C ALA A 558 6.47 2.53 40.41
N GLY A 559 6.60 3.64 39.67
CA GLY A 559 7.59 4.69 39.92
C GLY A 559 8.95 4.45 39.25
N ALA A 560 9.21 3.28 38.67
CA ALA A 560 10.41 3.05 37.87
C ALA A 560 10.43 3.95 36.63
N VAL A 561 11.64 4.28 36.18
CA VAL A 561 11.88 5.07 34.97
C VAL A 561 12.48 4.16 33.91
N ILE A 562 11.89 4.24 32.71
CA ILE A 562 12.42 3.65 31.48
C ILE A 562 12.80 4.81 30.59
N GLU A 563 14.06 4.89 30.16
CA GLU A 563 14.50 5.98 29.28
C GLU A 563 15.44 5.47 28.20
N GLY A 564 15.42 6.13 27.05
CA GLY A 564 16.14 5.60 25.90
C GLY A 564 15.99 6.44 24.66
N HIS A 565 16.39 5.84 23.54
CA HIS A 565 16.26 6.42 22.21
C HIS A 565 15.45 5.49 21.32
N LEU A 566 14.49 6.08 20.63
CA LEU A 566 13.77 5.51 19.49
C LEU A 566 14.44 6.00 18.22
N ILE A 567 14.73 5.09 17.30
CA ILE A 567 15.31 5.36 15.99
C ILE A 567 14.35 4.85 14.94
N LEU A 568 13.84 5.74 14.09
CA LEU A 568 12.97 5.39 12.97
C LEU A 568 13.67 5.85 11.70
N ASN A 569 14.01 4.91 10.82
CA ASN A 569 14.63 5.21 9.54
C ASN A 569 13.99 4.36 8.44
N ARG A 570 13.89 4.92 7.24
CA ARG A 570 13.50 4.21 6.03
C ARG A 570 14.46 3.07 5.73
N ASP A 571 13.93 1.96 5.22
CA ASP A 571 14.74 0.87 4.71
C ASP A 571 15.24 1.27 3.30
N TYR A 572 16.56 1.40 3.10
CA TYR A 572 17.11 1.77 1.80
C TYR A 572 16.87 0.71 0.71
N SER A 573 16.56 -0.53 1.10
CA SER A 573 16.13 -1.57 0.17
C SER A 573 14.64 -1.49 -0.15
N TYR A 574 13.84 -0.85 0.71
CA TYR A 574 12.38 -0.75 0.61
C TYR A 574 11.93 0.66 1.03
N PRO A 575 11.91 1.66 0.12
CA PRO A 575 11.79 3.08 0.49
C PRO A 575 10.51 3.46 1.23
N ARG A 576 9.46 2.63 1.15
CA ARG A 576 8.19 2.82 1.88
C ARG A 576 8.15 2.09 3.23
N ALA A 577 9.08 1.17 3.46
CA ALA A 577 9.26 0.48 4.72
C ALA A 577 10.12 1.28 5.71
N TYR A 578 9.94 0.99 7.00
CA TYR A 578 10.74 1.57 8.08
C TYR A 578 11.31 0.48 8.97
N ASN A 579 12.48 0.77 9.53
CA ASN A 579 13.03 0.03 10.66
C ASN A 579 12.87 0.88 11.91
N ILE A 580 12.32 0.27 12.96
CA ILE A 580 12.20 0.89 14.28
C ILE A 580 13.23 0.22 15.19
N SER A 581 14.14 0.99 15.77
CA SER A 581 15.10 0.47 16.74
C SER A 581 14.96 1.19 18.07
N VAL A 582 15.11 0.44 19.16
CA VAL A 582 15.04 0.98 20.52
C VAL A 582 16.27 0.55 21.31
N THR A 583 16.92 1.52 21.93
CA THR A 583 17.88 1.30 23.01
C THR A 583 17.34 1.98 24.25
N PHE A 584 17.15 1.26 25.34
CA PHE A 584 16.64 1.84 26.59
C PHE A 584 17.36 1.29 27.82
N SER A 585 17.23 2.00 28.93
CA SER A 585 17.64 1.56 30.25
C SER A 585 16.42 1.42 31.17
N LEU A 586 16.51 0.48 32.10
CA LEU A 586 15.53 0.28 33.16
C LEU A 586 16.24 0.38 34.51
N GLY A 587 15.85 1.35 35.34
CA GLY A 587 16.47 1.50 36.67
C GLY A 587 17.99 1.76 36.65
N GLY A 588 18.52 2.29 35.54
CA GLY A 588 19.95 2.56 35.35
C GLY A 588 20.73 1.42 34.68
N GLU A 589 20.13 0.26 34.43
CA GLU A 589 20.75 -0.82 33.66
C GLU A 589 20.38 -0.70 32.18
N GLN A 590 21.40 -0.65 31.32
CA GLN A 590 21.22 -0.52 29.87
C GLN A 590 20.80 -1.86 29.27
N CYS A 591 19.72 -1.85 28.48
CA CYS A 591 19.26 -2.99 27.69
C CYS A 591 19.93 -2.99 26.30
N ASP A 592 20.01 -4.17 25.70
CA ASP A 592 20.48 -4.35 24.33
C ASP A 592 19.57 -3.57 23.36
N THR A 593 20.17 -3.01 22.29
CA THR A 593 19.39 -2.44 21.19
C THR A 593 18.61 -3.54 20.50
N GLN A 594 17.31 -3.33 20.30
CA GLN A 594 16.46 -4.21 19.50
C GLN A 594 15.89 -3.43 18.31
N THR A 595 15.77 -4.11 17.17
CA THR A 595 15.25 -3.56 15.92
C THR A 595 14.08 -4.40 15.43
N TRP A 596 13.03 -3.74 14.98
CA TRP A 596 11.84 -4.31 14.36
C TRP A 596 11.71 -3.79 12.93
N ARG A 597 11.32 -4.67 12.01
CA ARG A 597 11.03 -4.33 10.61
C ARG A 597 9.54 -4.00 10.48
N MET A 598 9.23 -2.89 9.81
CA MET A 598 7.87 -2.49 9.41
C MET A 598 7.83 -2.49 7.89
N ARG A 599 7.27 -3.55 7.33
CA ARG A 599 7.25 -3.86 5.90
C ARG A 599 5.84 -4.10 5.42
#